data_AF-A0A364KQG6-F1
#
_entry.id   AF-A0A364KQG6-F1
#
_cell.length_a   1.000
_cell.length_b   1.000
_cell.length_c   1.000
_cell.angle_alpha   90.00
_cell.angle_beta   90.00
_cell.angle_gamma   90.00
#
_symmetry.space_group_name_H-M   'P 1'
#
loop_
_entity.id
_entity.type
_entity.pdbx_description
1 polymer ?
#
loop_
_entity_poly.entity_id
_entity_poly.type
_entity_poly.pdbx_seq_one_letter_code
_entity_poly.pdbx_strand_id
1 'polypeptide(L)'
;MEPRRTSSRVQKLQADHLPSETAEKTETTTKTTATSAYTNFESSNEQKIAHPKKKDVATSVIPMFDGELNDDPKCTGGDYLFSNLAPLTDGSLAIAKPDHHFGVRPEDVNRQIRDELNHLIVPSTQSDLAICQNFFLELKGPDGTPAVIRRQACYDGALGARAMQALRCYGQKPSYDNNAYVITSAYHSGHLEIYATHVTKSTRRDGRPMYIMTLLDSFSMIGSLRAFRQGLTAYRNARDWTKETRNELIEAANELVEGPRSRHSSSSQNQTPELVSNMDNSTSIGSTRPANSLTEDTQWKFKR
;
A
#
# COMPACT_ATOMS: atom_id res chain seq x y z
N MET A 1 32.45 -6.32 69.39
CA MET A 1 31.37 -7.17 69.90
C MET A 1 30.47 -7.56 68.74
N GLU A 2 30.48 -8.84 68.34
CA GLU A 2 29.23 -9.56 68.07
C GLU A 2 28.61 -9.95 69.44
N PRO A 3 27.36 -10.48 69.59
CA PRO A 3 26.57 -11.30 68.63
C PRO A 3 25.10 -10.79 68.53
N ARG A 4 24.04 -11.51 68.10
CA ARG A 4 23.82 -12.94 67.82
C ARG A 4 22.63 -13.18 66.85
N ARG A 5 22.86 -14.15 65.95
CA ARG A 5 21.94 -14.95 65.12
C ARG A 5 20.68 -15.51 65.81
N THR A 6 19.68 -15.83 64.98
CA THR A 6 18.90 -17.08 65.02
C THR A 6 18.78 -17.64 63.58
N SER A 7 18.38 -18.91 63.35
CA SER A 7 18.56 -19.55 62.02
C SER A 7 17.67 -20.78 61.72
N SER A 8 16.89 -20.75 60.63
CA SER A 8 16.37 -21.94 59.89
C SER A 8 16.22 -21.60 58.38
N ARG A 9 16.77 -22.28 57.36
CA ARG A 9 17.22 -23.69 57.12
C ARG A 9 16.01 -24.66 57.04
N VAL A 10 15.80 -25.56 56.06
CA VAL A 10 16.47 -26.03 54.82
C VAL A 10 15.33 -26.36 53.79
N GLN A 11 15.48 -26.70 52.49
CA GLN A 11 16.02 -27.97 51.96
C GLN A 11 16.01 -27.96 50.40
N LYS A 12 17.01 -28.57 49.76
CA LYS A 12 16.96 -29.05 48.35
C LYS A 12 16.33 -30.44 48.33
N LEU A 13 15.60 -30.79 47.27
CA LEU A 13 15.56 -32.16 46.71
C LEU A 13 15.35 -32.09 45.18
N GLN A 14 15.56 -33.24 44.52
CA GLN A 14 15.78 -33.43 43.07
C GLN A 14 14.95 -34.65 42.59
N ALA A 15 15.01 -35.01 41.30
CA ALA A 15 14.30 -36.12 40.61
C ALA A 15 12.84 -35.81 40.20
N ASP A 16 12.27 -36.34 39.10
CA ASP A 16 12.79 -37.07 37.93
C ASP A 16 11.72 -37.09 36.80
N HIS A 17 11.99 -37.81 35.70
CA HIS A 17 11.08 -38.30 34.63
C HIS A 17 10.81 -37.41 33.39
N LEU A 18 11.47 -37.82 32.31
CA LEU A 18 10.99 -37.74 30.92
C LEU A 18 9.63 -38.45 30.76
N PRO A 19 8.85 -38.06 29.75
CA PRO A 19 8.17 -39.06 28.90
C PRO A 19 8.46 -38.88 27.40
N SER A 20 8.77 -40.03 26.78
CA SER A 20 8.66 -40.46 25.38
C SER A 20 8.32 -39.44 24.27
N GLU A 21 9.04 -39.56 23.16
CA GLU A 21 8.56 -39.15 21.84
C GLU A 21 7.19 -39.77 21.53
N THR A 22 6.27 -38.94 21.02
CA THR A 22 5.31 -39.33 19.98
C THR A 22 5.34 -38.26 18.91
N ALA A 23 5.54 -38.67 17.65
CA ALA A 23 5.84 -37.76 16.56
C ALA A 23 4.66 -36.82 16.25
N GLU A 24 4.87 -35.52 16.46
CA GLU A 24 4.00 -34.47 15.94
C GLU A 24 4.71 -33.74 14.79
N LYS A 25 4.00 -33.58 13.68
CA LYS A 25 4.55 -33.22 12.37
C LYS A 25 4.84 -31.71 12.31
N THR A 26 6.05 -31.32 12.69
CA THR A 26 6.51 -29.92 12.63
C THR A 26 6.67 -29.42 11.20
N GLU A 27 5.63 -28.77 10.67
CA GLU A 27 5.77 -27.89 9.50
C GLU A 27 6.74 -26.75 9.86
N THR A 28 7.98 -26.92 9.38
CA THR A 28 9.08 -25.99 9.68
C THR A 28 8.98 -24.80 8.73
N THR A 29 8.14 -23.83 9.09
CA THR A 29 8.08 -22.54 8.38
C THR A 29 9.32 -21.72 8.75
N THR A 30 10.39 -21.90 7.97
CA THR A 30 11.70 -21.28 8.22
C THR A 30 11.62 -19.76 8.05
N LYS A 31 11.51 -19.04 9.17
CA LYS A 31 11.45 -17.57 9.18
C LYS A 31 12.75 -16.99 8.61
N THR A 32 12.68 -16.46 7.38
CA THR A 32 13.87 -16.00 6.66
C THR A 32 14.44 -14.75 7.33
N THR A 33 15.70 -14.80 7.77
CA THR A 33 16.36 -13.65 8.40
C THR A 33 16.65 -12.54 7.39
N ALA A 34 16.70 -11.29 7.84
CA ALA A 34 17.05 -10.16 6.98
C ALA A 34 18.47 -10.25 6.39
N THR A 35 19.38 -11.03 7.00
CA THR A 35 20.72 -11.31 6.45
C THR A 35 20.63 -12.32 5.31
N SER A 36 19.90 -13.43 5.49
CA SER A 36 19.67 -14.42 4.42
C SER A 36 18.87 -13.85 3.25
N ALA A 37 17.94 -12.92 3.50
CA ALA A 37 17.24 -12.20 2.43
C ALA A 37 18.21 -11.36 1.58
N TYR A 38 19.17 -10.69 2.21
CA TYR A 38 20.19 -9.89 1.52
C TYR A 38 21.20 -10.74 0.74
N THR A 39 21.71 -11.84 1.32
CA THR A 39 22.62 -12.73 0.57
C THR A 39 21.92 -13.38 -0.62
N ASN A 40 20.62 -13.70 -0.49
CA ASN A 40 19.82 -14.19 -1.61
C ASN A 40 19.59 -13.09 -2.66
N PHE A 41 19.47 -11.82 -2.24
CA PHE A 41 19.35 -10.67 -3.14
C PHE A 41 20.63 -10.44 -3.95
N GLU A 42 21.78 -10.32 -3.29
CA GLU A 42 23.09 -10.16 -3.94
C GLU A 42 23.32 -11.30 -4.92
N SER A 43 23.19 -12.55 -4.47
CA SER A 43 23.36 -13.74 -5.33
C SER A 43 22.42 -13.74 -6.53
N SER A 44 21.15 -13.35 -6.34
CA SER A 44 20.17 -13.26 -7.43
C SER A 44 20.48 -12.13 -8.42
N ASN A 45 21.00 -11.01 -7.93
CA ASN A 45 21.36 -9.86 -8.76
C ASN A 45 22.64 -10.14 -9.56
N GLU A 46 23.67 -10.71 -8.93
CA GLU A 46 24.92 -11.12 -9.58
C GLU A 46 24.69 -12.18 -10.67
N GLN A 47 23.95 -13.25 -10.37
CA GLN A 47 23.62 -14.28 -11.37
C GLN A 47 22.81 -13.73 -12.57
N LYS A 48 22.08 -12.62 -12.39
CA LYS A 48 21.21 -12.04 -13.43
C LYS A 48 21.86 -10.88 -14.18
N ILE A 49 22.99 -10.36 -13.71
CA ILE A 49 23.95 -9.65 -14.57
C ILE A 49 24.49 -10.60 -15.65
N ALA A 50 24.63 -11.90 -15.37
CA ALA A 50 25.03 -12.91 -16.36
C ALA A 50 23.88 -13.44 -17.24
N HIS A 51 22.61 -13.31 -16.81
CA HIS A 51 21.42 -13.81 -17.52
C HIS A 51 20.29 -12.75 -17.57
N PRO A 52 20.21 -11.93 -18.64
CA PRO A 52 19.69 -10.55 -18.54
C PRO A 52 18.17 -10.35 -18.78
N LYS A 53 17.34 -11.40 -18.82
CA LYS A 53 15.93 -11.23 -19.22
C LYS A 53 15.11 -10.51 -18.14
N LYS A 54 14.32 -9.50 -18.54
CA LYS A 54 13.40 -8.72 -17.68
C LYS A 54 12.51 -9.61 -16.79
N LYS A 55 11.96 -10.69 -17.36
CA LYS A 55 11.10 -11.64 -16.65
C LYS A 55 11.83 -12.34 -15.50
N ASP A 56 13.08 -12.72 -15.70
CA ASP A 56 13.88 -13.41 -14.68
C ASP A 56 14.21 -12.46 -13.53
N VAL A 57 14.43 -11.18 -13.81
CA VAL A 57 14.57 -10.12 -12.78
C VAL A 57 13.25 -9.96 -12.00
N ALA A 58 12.13 -9.79 -12.69
CA ALA A 58 10.80 -9.64 -12.08
C ALA A 58 10.45 -10.79 -11.11
N THR A 59 10.67 -12.05 -11.53
CA THR A 59 10.36 -13.24 -10.73
C THR A 59 11.18 -13.35 -9.42
N SER A 60 12.31 -12.65 -9.27
CA SER A 60 13.06 -12.62 -8.00
C SER A 60 12.97 -11.31 -7.23
N VAL A 61 12.86 -10.17 -7.94
CA VAL A 61 12.83 -8.85 -7.30
C VAL A 61 11.46 -8.58 -6.68
N ILE A 62 10.36 -8.88 -7.38
CA ILE A 62 9.00 -8.56 -6.90
C ILE A 62 8.70 -9.27 -5.56
N PRO A 63 8.84 -10.60 -5.40
CA PRO A 63 8.54 -11.27 -4.13
C PRO A 63 9.38 -10.75 -2.94
N MET A 64 10.59 -10.27 -3.21
CA MET A 64 11.46 -9.70 -2.19
C MET A 64 11.05 -8.28 -1.80
N PHE A 65 10.63 -7.48 -2.77
CA PHE A 65 10.12 -6.12 -2.55
C PHE A 65 8.81 -6.17 -1.77
N ASP A 66 7.90 -7.04 -2.20
CA ASP A 66 6.60 -7.29 -1.57
C ASP A 66 6.76 -7.80 -0.13
N GLY A 67 7.61 -8.82 0.05
CA GLY A 67 7.75 -9.55 1.30
C GLY A 67 6.54 -10.44 1.61
N GLU A 68 6.24 -10.61 2.89
CA GLU A 68 5.02 -11.30 3.33
C GLU A 68 3.82 -10.36 3.14
N LEU A 69 3.12 -10.49 2.01
CA LEU A 69 1.86 -9.79 1.75
C LEU A 69 0.73 -10.46 2.52
N ASN A 70 0.05 -9.69 3.39
CA ASN A 70 -1.26 -10.02 3.93
C ASN A 70 -2.41 -9.52 3.03
N ASP A 71 -2.06 -8.89 1.90
CA ASP A 71 -3.01 -8.31 0.95
C ASP A 71 -3.56 -9.37 -0.01
N ASP A 72 -4.77 -9.11 -0.49
CA ASP A 72 -5.43 -9.98 -1.46
C ASP A 72 -4.62 -10.03 -2.78
N PRO A 73 -4.29 -11.23 -3.31
CA PRO A 73 -3.62 -11.36 -4.60
C PRO A 73 -4.36 -10.71 -5.77
N LYS A 74 -5.67 -10.43 -5.66
CA LYS A 74 -6.45 -9.69 -6.67
C LYS A 74 -6.29 -8.17 -6.59
N CYS A 75 -5.74 -7.64 -5.50
CA CYS A 75 -5.40 -6.22 -5.36
C CYS A 75 -4.02 -5.89 -5.95
N THR A 76 -3.25 -6.90 -6.39
CA THR A 76 -1.96 -6.73 -7.06
C THR A 76 -2.07 -7.14 -8.53
N GLY A 77 -1.11 -6.69 -9.34
CA GLY A 77 -1.06 -7.04 -10.76
C GLY A 77 0.28 -6.70 -11.38
N GLY A 78 0.45 -7.03 -12.66
CA GLY A 78 1.67 -6.76 -13.42
C GLY A 78 1.64 -7.46 -14.78
N ASP A 79 2.51 -7.03 -15.69
CA ASP A 79 2.71 -7.63 -17.02
C ASP A 79 1.45 -7.71 -17.92
N TYR A 80 0.44 -6.87 -17.70
CA TYR A 80 -0.72 -6.68 -18.58
C TYR A 80 -0.92 -5.21 -19.02
N LEU A 81 -1.59 -5.02 -20.16
CA LEU A 81 -1.83 -3.71 -20.77
C LEU A 81 -2.98 -2.98 -20.08
N PHE A 82 -2.82 -1.68 -19.83
CA PHE A 82 -3.89 -0.79 -19.34
C PHE A 82 -4.76 -0.30 -20.50
N SER A 83 -5.31 -1.23 -21.29
CA SER A 83 -5.99 -0.97 -22.56
C SER A 83 -7.35 -0.28 -22.46
N ASN A 84 -7.95 -0.23 -21.26
CA ASN A 84 -9.25 0.41 -21.06
C ASN A 84 -9.14 1.89 -20.64
N LEU A 85 -7.95 2.37 -20.26
CA LEU A 85 -7.76 3.76 -19.84
C LEU A 85 -7.76 4.71 -21.05
N ALA A 86 -8.43 5.85 -20.91
CA ALA A 86 -8.35 6.94 -21.87
C ALA A 86 -6.88 7.42 -22.00
N PRO A 87 -6.41 7.83 -23.19
CA PRO A 87 -5.05 8.33 -23.35
C PRO A 87 -4.82 9.64 -22.57
N LEU A 88 -3.58 9.89 -22.14
CA LEU A 88 -3.18 11.19 -21.57
C LEU A 88 -2.91 12.24 -22.68
N THR A 89 -2.49 11.78 -23.86
CA THR A 89 -2.14 12.61 -25.02
C THR A 89 -3.19 12.52 -26.13
N ASP A 90 -2.78 12.63 -27.38
CA ASP A 90 -3.50 12.31 -28.62
C ASP A 90 -3.77 10.80 -28.84
N GLY A 91 -3.21 9.92 -28.00
CA GLY A 91 -3.30 8.46 -28.18
C GLY A 91 -2.17 7.85 -29.02
N SER A 92 -1.14 8.62 -29.38
CA SER A 92 0.05 8.11 -30.09
C SER A 92 1.05 7.37 -29.18
N LEU A 93 0.94 7.53 -27.85
CA LEU A 93 1.78 6.83 -26.89
C LEU A 93 1.39 5.37 -26.76
N ALA A 94 2.39 4.51 -26.50
CA ALA A 94 2.14 3.12 -26.15
C ALA A 94 1.24 3.00 -24.91
N ILE A 95 0.41 1.97 -24.89
CA ILE A 95 -0.43 1.65 -23.72
C ILE A 95 0.49 1.23 -22.57
N ALA A 96 0.20 1.71 -21.36
CA ALA A 96 0.99 1.40 -20.16
C ALA A 96 0.97 -0.11 -19.86
N LYS A 97 2.09 -0.60 -19.34
CA LYS A 97 2.29 -2.01 -18.98
C LYS A 97 3.23 -2.13 -17.78
N PRO A 98 2.80 -1.73 -16.56
CA PRO A 98 3.65 -1.80 -15.37
C PRO A 98 4.11 -3.23 -15.10
N ASP A 99 5.32 -3.40 -14.55
CA ASP A 99 5.81 -4.72 -14.15
C ASP A 99 5.13 -5.21 -12.88
N HIS A 100 4.84 -4.31 -11.95
CA HIS A 100 4.04 -4.60 -10.78
C HIS A 100 3.26 -3.37 -10.30
N HIS A 101 2.06 -3.56 -9.76
CA HIS A 101 1.22 -2.47 -9.26
C HIS A 101 0.19 -2.93 -8.23
N PHE A 102 -0.29 -1.98 -7.42
CA PHE A 102 -1.29 -2.20 -6.37
C PHE A 102 -2.51 -1.31 -6.60
N GLY A 103 -3.70 -1.88 -6.38
CA GLY A 103 -5.00 -1.22 -6.46
C GLY A 103 -5.96 -1.79 -5.41
N VAL A 104 -7.26 -1.71 -5.68
CA VAL A 104 -8.33 -2.36 -4.89
C VAL A 104 -9.08 -3.39 -5.73
N ARG A 105 -9.90 -4.23 -5.10
CA ARG A 105 -10.82 -5.07 -5.87
C ARG A 105 -11.92 -4.20 -6.48
N PRO A 106 -12.51 -4.61 -7.63
CA PRO A 106 -13.64 -3.91 -8.22
C PRO A 106 -14.81 -3.72 -7.25
N GLU A 107 -15.15 -4.70 -6.41
CA GLU A 107 -16.24 -4.60 -5.43
C GLU A 107 -16.05 -3.53 -4.34
N ASP A 108 -14.81 -3.10 -4.06
CA ASP A 108 -14.51 -2.07 -3.05
C ASP A 108 -14.96 -0.66 -3.50
N VAL A 109 -15.24 -0.48 -4.80
CA VAL A 109 -15.69 0.77 -5.40
C VAL A 109 -17.16 0.65 -5.80
N ASN A 110 -17.97 1.63 -5.38
CA ASN A 110 -19.39 1.69 -5.73
C ASN A 110 -19.57 1.57 -7.26
N ARG A 111 -20.55 0.75 -7.67
CA ARG A 111 -20.79 0.43 -9.08
C ARG A 111 -20.99 1.68 -9.94
N GLN A 112 -21.72 2.69 -9.44
CA GLN A 112 -21.94 3.92 -10.20
C GLN A 112 -20.62 4.65 -10.49
N ILE A 113 -19.71 4.71 -9.51
CA ILE A 113 -18.37 5.32 -9.66
C ILE A 113 -17.54 4.53 -10.67
N ARG A 114 -17.60 3.19 -10.65
CA ARG A 114 -16.91 2.34 -11.64
C ARG A 114 -17.44 2.50 -13.06
N ASP A 115 -18.74 2.69 -13.21
CA ASP A 115 -19.39 2.87 -14.50
C ASP A 115 -19.09 4.30 -15.05
N GLU A 116 -19.15 5.34 -14.20
CA GLU A 116 -18.89 6.74 -14.59
C GLU A 116 -17.39 7.05 -14.80
N LEU A 117 -16.50 6.54 -13.94
CA LEU A 117 -15.05 6.78 -14.01
C LEU A 117 -14.30 5.67 -14.76
N ASN A 118 -15.00 4.79 -15.50
CA ASN A 118 -14.47 3.56 -16.08
C ASN A 118 -13.11 3.72 -16.77
N HIS A 119 -13.02 4.63 -17.75
CA HIS A 119 -11.80 4.91 -18.52
C HIS A 119 -10.71 5.70 -17.76
N LEU A 120 -10.92 5.99 -16.47
CA LEU A 120 -9.97 6.69 -15.60
C LEU A 120 -9.43 5.80 -14.50
N ILE A 121 -10.23 4.86 -13.96
CA ILE A 121 -9.86 4.03 -12.81
C ILE A 121 -9.78 2.52 -13.10
N VAL A 122 -10.36 2.03 -14.20
CA VAL A 122 -10.39 0.60 -14.56
C VAL A 122 -9.36 0.32 -15.68
N PRO A 123 -8.23 -0.34 -15.41
CA PRO A 123 -7.15 -0.47 -16.38
C PRO A 123 -7.45 -1.43 -17.54
N SER A 124 -8.27 -2.45 -17.29
CA SER A 124 -8.54 -3.56 -18.22
C SER A 124 -10.02 -3.92 -18.17
N THR A 125 -10.56 -4.45 -19.27
CA THR A 125 -11.95 -4.96 -19.32
C THR A 125 -12.11 -6.35 -18.68
N GLN A 126 -11.02 -6.97 -18.22
CA GLN A 126 -11.07 -8.19 -17.40
C GLN A 126 -11.60 -7.84 -16.00
N SER A 127 -12.77 -8.38 -15.67
CA SER A 127 -13.62 -7.91 -14.56
C SER A 127 -13.13 -8.25 -13.14
N ASP A 128 -12.08 -9.06 -13.01
CA ASP A 128 -11.52 -9.56 -11.75
C ASP A 128 -10.16 -8.95 -11.40
N LEU A 129 -9.59 -8.11 -12.28
CA LEU A 129 -8.33 -7.41 -12.04
C LEU A 129 -8.51 -6.18 -11.14
N ALA A 130 -7.45 -5.85 -10.41
CA ALA A 130 -7.37 -4.64 -9.59
C ALA A 130 -7.74 -3.36 -10.37
N ILE A 131 -8.33 -2.40 -9.66
CA ILE A 131 -8.64 -1.05 -10.18
C ILE A 131 -8.05 0.04 -9.28
N CYS A 132 -8.13 1.30 -9.69
CA CYS A 132 -7.70 2.48 -8.93
C CYS A 132 -6.21 2.48 -8.55
N GLN A 133 -5.31 2.05 -9.45
CA GLN A 133 -3.89 1.95 -9.14
C GLN A 133 -3.26 3.30 -8.74
N ASN A 134 -2.51 3.31 -7.63
CA ASN A 134 -1.67 4.44 -7.22
C ASN A 134 -0.31 4.04 -6.63
N PHE A 135 0.06 2.76 -6.71
CA PHE A 135 1.44 2.32 -6.52
C PHE A 135 1.88 1.49 -7.71
N PHE A 136 3.05 1.82 -8.26
CA PHE A 136 3.65 1.15 -9.41
C PHE A 136 5.11 0.80 -9.14
N LEU A 137 5.60 -0.26 -9.77
CA LEU A 137 7.00 -0.64 -9.86
C LEU A 137 7.31 -0.99 -11.31
N GLU A 138 8.28 -0.28 -11.87
CA GLU A 138 8.91 -0.59 -13.15
C GLU A 138 10.27 -1.24 -12.92
N LEU A 139 10.59 -2.23 -13.75
CA LEU A 139 11.82 -3.01 -13.67
C LEU A 139 12.59 -2.93 -14.99
N LYS A 140 13.92 -3.00 -14.90
CA LYS A 140 14.79 -3.29 -16.04
C LYS A 140 15.83 -4.34 -15.72
N GLY A 141 16.08 -5.20 -16.70
CA GLY A 141 17.29 -6.02 -16.73
C GLY A 141 18.54 -5.17 -17.03
N PRO A 142 19.73 -5.77 -17.00
CA PRO A 142 21.01 -5.06 -17.10
C PRO A 142 21.13 -4.13 -18.32
N ASP A 143 20.56 -4.54 -19.46
CA ASP A 143 20.61 -3.79 -20.72
C ASP A 143 19.56 -2.67 -20.84
N GLY A 144 18.66 -2.52 -19.85
CA GLY A 144 17.60 -1.52 -19.90
C GLY A 144 18.08 -0.13 -19.49
N THR A 145 17.77 0.88 -20.30
CA THR A 145 18.27 2.24 -20.03
C THR A 145 17.50 2.95 -18.90
N PRO A 146 18.18 3.67 -17.98
CA PRO A 146 17.53 4.49 -16.95
C PRO A 146 16.60 5.58 -17.52
N ALA A 147 16.88 6.07 -18.73
CA ALA A 147 16.01 7.03 -19.40
C ALA A 147 14.65 6.42 -19.82
N VAL A 148 14.58 5.12 -20.10
CA VAL A 148 13.33 4.44 -20.45
C VAL A 148 12.54 4.09 -19.19
N ILE A 149 13.17 3.55 -18.15
CA ILE A 149 12.48 3.18 -16.90
C ILE A 149 11.82 4.41 -16.23
N ARG A 150 12.51 5.56 -16.20
CA ARG A 150 11.97 6.81 -15.65
C ARG A 150 10.80 7.38 -16.48
N ARG A 151 10.78 7.16 -17.80
CA ARG A 151 9.66 7.58 -18.65
C ARG A 151 8.42 6.72 -18.43
N GLN A 152 8.59 5.40 -18.27
CA GLN A 152 7.49 4.51 -17.89
C GLN A 152 6.96 4.85 -16.50
N ALA A 153 7.87 4.99 -15.51
CA ALA A 153 7.51 5.39 -14.15
C ALA A 153 6.69 6.69 -14.09
N CYS A 154 7.06 7.68 -14.92
CA CYS A 154 6.33 8.95 -15.06
C CYS A 154 4.97 8.78 -15.74
N TYR A 155 4.84 7.88 -16.71
CA TYR A 155 3.59 7.63 -17.44
C TYR A 155 2.58 6.87 -16.58
N ASP A 156 3.03 5.81 -15.90
CA ASP A 156 2.22 5.05 -14.95
C ASP A 156 1.80 5.94 -13.76
N GLY A 157 2.74 6.72 -13.24
CA GLY A 157 2.47 7.71 -12.18
C GLY A 157 1.42 8.75 -12.60
N ALA A 158 1.46 9.22 -13.85
CA ALA A 158 0.45 10.14 -14.39
C ALA A 158 -0.92 9.49 -14.57
N LEU A 159 -0.99 8.22 -15.00
CA LEU A 159 -2.24 7.47 -15.11
C LEU A 159 -2.89 7.27 -13.74
N GLY A 160 -2.12 6.83 -12.73
CA GLY A 160 -2.60 6.72 -11.36
C GLY A 160 -3.00 8.06 -10.76
N ALA A 161 -2.29 9.15 -11.09
CA ALA A 161 -2.57 10.47 -10.52
C ALA A 161 -3.89 11.03 -11.07
N ARG A 162 -4.20 10.74 -12.33
CA ARG A 162 -5.52 10.99 -12.92
C ARG A 162 -6.62 10.16 -12.25
N ALA A 163 -6.35 8.88 -11.95
CA ALA A 163 -7.31 8.03 -11.25
C ALA A 163 -7.64 8.56 -9.84
N MET A 164 -6.60 8.89 -9.05
CA MET A 164 -6.76 9.46 -7.71
C MET A 164 -7.44 10.83 -7.75
N GLN A 165 -7.14 11.69 -8.74
CA GLN A 165 -7.84 12.96 -8.90
C GLN A 165 -9.32 12.76 -9.24
N ALA A 166 -9.66 11.78 -10.10
CA ALA A 166 -11.03 11.49 -10.49
C ALA A 166 -11.88 11.01 -9.30
N LEU A 167 -11.34 10.16 -8.44
CA LEU A 167 -11.99 9.75 -7.18
C LEU A 167 -12.15 10.94 -6.22
N ARG A 168 -11.06 11.69 -5.96
CA ARG A 168 -11.06 12.84 -5.04
C ARG A 168 -12.00 13.97 -5.45
N CYS A 169 -12.27 14.12 -6.76
CA CYS A 169 -13.19 15.13 -7.30
C CYS A 169 -14.55 14.53 -7.72
N TYR A 170 -14.86 13.29 -7.36
CA TYR A 170 -16.12 12.65 -7.74
C TYR A 170 -17.33 13.45 -7.22
N GLY A 171 -18.34 13.64 -8.06
CA GLY A 171 -19.50 14.48 -7.76
C GLY A 171 -19.22 15.99 -7.59
N GLN A 172 -17.98 16.46 -7.81
CA GLN A 172 -17.54 17.82 -7.53
C GLN A 172 -16.87 18.48 -8.76
N LYS A 173 -16.61 19.79 -8.68
CA LYS A 173 -15.83 20.49 -9.71
C LYS A 173 -14.34 20.10 -9.59
N PRO A 174 -13.62 19.87 -10.71
CA PRO A 174 -12.20 19.54 -10.67
C PRO A 174 -11.37 20.57 -9.89
N SER A 175 -10.73 20.10 -8.82
CA SER A 175 -9.81 20.89 -8.00
C SER A 175 -8.38 20.37 -8.13
N TYR A 176 -7.42 21.22 -7.77
CA TYR A 176 -5.99 20.93 -7.78
C TYR A 176 -5.40 21.49 -6.49
N ASP A 177 -5.08 20.61 -5.54
CA ASP A 177 -4.37 20.94 -4.31
C ASP A 177 -2.84 20.87 -4.47
N ASN A 178 -2.37 20.25 -5.56
CA ASN A 178 -0.97 19.94 -5.85
C ASN A 178 -0.35 18.90 -4.90
N ASN A 179 -1.18 18.12 -4.20
CA ASN A 179 -0.73 16.99 -3.40
C ASN A 179 -0.43 15.77 -4.29
N ALA A 180 0.58 15.00 -3.90
CA ALA A 180 0.83 13.70 -4.49
C ALA A 180 -0.06 12.64 -3.83
N TYR A 181 -0.63 11.76 -4.65
CA TYR A 181 -1.49 10.65 -4.21
C TYR A 181 -1.00 9.30 -4.74
N VAL A 182 0.17 9.30 -5.40
CA VAL A 182 0.72 8.20 -6.18
C VAL A 182 2.20 8.10 -5.94
N ILE A 183 2.68 6.87 -5.75
CA ILE A 183 4.10 6.55 -5.75
C ILE A 183 4.41 5.64 -6.94
N THR A 184 5.49 5.94 -7.65
CA THR A 184 6.10 4.99 -8.59
C THR A 184 7.52 4.68 -8.17
N SER A 185 7.85 3.40 -8.10
CA SER A 185 9.21 2.90 -7.91
C SER A 185 9.81 2.47 -9.24
N ALA A 186 11.11 2.67 -9.40
CA ALA A 186 11.88 2.19 -10.54
C ALA A 186 13.10 1.42 -10.02
N TYR A 187 13.23 0.14 -10.40
CA TYR A 187 14.40 -0.67 -10.04
C TYR A 187 15.19 -1.10 -11.27
N HIS A 188 16.48 -0.78 -11.29
CA HIS A 188 17.41 -1.20 -12.33
C HIS A 188 18.82 -1.42 -11.75
N SER A 189 19.48 -2.50 -12.15
CA SER A 189 20.92 -2.76 -11.85
C SER A 189 21.34 -2.59 -10.38
N GLY A 190 20.49 -3.01 -9.42
CA GLY A 190 20.78 -2.85 -7.98
C GLY A 190 20.41 -1.49 -7.39
N HIS A 191 19.82 -0.58 -8.16
CA HIS A 191 19.36 0.74 -7.71
C HIS A 191 17.84 0.81 -7.69
N LEU A 192 17.29 1.37 -6.61
CA LEU A 192 15.87 1.69 -6.44
C LEU A 192 15.71 3.22 -6.40
N GLU A 193 14.86 3.78 -7.26
CA GLU A 193 14.42 5.17 -7.22
C GLU A 193 12.93 5.22 -6.86
N ILE A 194 12.52 6.08 -5.92
CA ILE A 194 11.11 6.24 -5.51
C ILE A 194 10.64 7.65 -5.87
N TYR A 195 9.51 7.75 -6.56
CA TYR A 195 8.95 8.98 -7.10
C TYR A 195 7.53 9.23 -6.57
N ALA A 196 7.20 10.48 -6.29
CA ALA A 196 5.83 10.93 -6.05
C ALA A 196 5.28 11.63 -7.30
N THR A 197 4.02 11.39 -7.66
CA THR A 197 3.34 12.11 -8.75
C THR A 197 2.13 12.89 -8.23
N HIS A 198 2.08 14.19 -8.56
CA HIS A 198 0.92 15.06 -8.29
C HIS A 198 0.33 15.62 -9.58
N VAL A 199 -0.93 16.05 -9.51
CA VAL A 199 -1.61 16.74 -10.62
C VAL A 199 -1.68 18.23 -10.34
N THR A 200 -1.37 19.04 -11.34
CA THR A 200 -1.57 20.50 -11.28
C THR A 200 -2.37 21.02 -12.48
N LYS A 201 -2.94 22.22 -12.31
CA LYS A 201 -3.77 22.86 -13.32
C LYS A 201 -2.90 23.30 -14.50
N SER A 202 -3.39 23.07 -15.72
CA SER A 202 -2.69 23.53 -16.93
C SER A 202 -2.56 25.04 -17.01
N THR A 203 -1.40 25.50 -17.49
CA THR A 203 -1.22 26.83 -18.08
C THR A 203 -1.36 26.82 -19.61
N ARG A 204 -1.57 25.63 -20.21
CA ARG A 204 -1.67 25.44 -21.66
C ARG A 204 -3.07 25.76 -22.17
N ARG A 205 -3.16 26.17 -23.45
CA ARG A 205 -4.45 26.49 -24.13
C ARG A 205 -5.40 25.31 -24.26
N ASP A 206 -4.88 24.07 -24.22
CA ASP A 206 -5.66 22.83 -24.28
C ASP A 206 -6.37 22.51 -22.95
N GLY A 207 -6.06 23.22 -21.86
CA GLY A 207 -6.64 23.03 -20.53
C GLY A 207 -6.31 21.69 -19.86
N ARG A 208 -5.50 20.83 -20.49
CA ARG A 208 -5.24 19.46 -20.01
C ARG A 208 -4.37 19.47 -18.75
N PRO A 209 -4.74 18.73 -17.68
CA PRO A 209 -3.94 18.64 -16.46
C PRO A 209 -2.48 18.30 -16.73
N MET A 210 -1.58 18.86 -15.92
CA MET A 210 -0.16 18.51 -15.93
C MET A 210 0.14 17.55 -14.78
N TYR A 211 0.94 16.52 -15.07
CA TYR A 211 1.37 15.51 -14.10
C TYR A 211 2.85 15.73 -13.84
N ILE A 212 3.22 15.94 -12.57
CA ILE A 212 4.59 16.26 -12.18
C ILE A 212 5.10 15.14 -11.29
N MET A 213 6.07 14.39 -11.82
CA MET A 213 6.80 13.35 -11.10
C MET A 213 8.04 13.97 -10.43
N THR A 214 8.18 13.76 -9.13
CA THR A 214 9.27 14.26 -8.29
C THR A 214 9.99 13.08 -7.64
N LEU A 215 11.33 13.03 -7.73
CA LEU A 215 12.13 12.04 -7.00
C LEU A 215 12.03 12.32 -5.50
N LEU A 216 11.67 11.32 -4.71
CA LEU A 216 11.67 11.38 -3.25
C LEU A 216 13.04 10.95 -2.69
N ASP A 217 13.51 9.77 -3.10
CA ASP A 217 14.76 9.17 -2.60
C ASP A 217 15.30 8.10 -3.59
N SER A 218 16.56 7.71 -3.40
CA SER A 218 17.22 6.68 -4.20
C SER A 218 18.19 5.83 -3.36
N PHE A 219 18.14 4.50 -3.53
CA PHE A 219 18.90 3.54 -2.73
C PHE A 219 19.78 2.64 -3.61
N SER A 220 21.05 2.48 -3.23
CA SER A 220 21.91 1.41 -3.77
C SER A 220 21.67 0.14 -2.96
N MET A 221 20.81 -0.73 -3.47
CA MET A 221 20.33 -1.95 -2.81
C MET A 221 21.42 -3.03 -2.69
N ILE A 222 22.48 -2.95 -3.49
CA ILE A 222 23.59 -3.91 -3.54
C ILE A 222 24.88 -3.41 -2.86
N GLY A 223 24.88 -2.19 -2.32
CA GLY A 223 26.08 -1.61 -1.70
C GLY A 223 26.30 -1.97 -0.24
N SER A 224 25.24 -2.37 0.48
CA SER A 224 25.31 -2.93 1.85
C SER A 224 23.96 -3.44 2.33
N LEU A 225 23.98 -4.39 3.28
CA LEU A 225 22.81 -4.84 4.04
C LEU A 225 22.00 -3.69 4.67
N ARG A 226 22.65 -2.59 5.05
CA ARG A 226 21.98 -1.39 5.59
C ARG A 226 21.19 -0.66 4.51
N ALA A 227 21.81 -0.36 3.37
CA ALA A 227 21.18 0.35 2.27
C ALA A 227 20.02 -0.47 1.66
N PHE A 228 20.21 -1.79 1.53
CA PHE A 228 19.15 -2.73 1.14
C PHE A 228 17.92 -2.67 2.06
N ARG A 229 18.13 -2.74 3.39
CA ARG A 229 17.05 -2.62 4.37
C ARG A 229 16.35 -1.26 4.26
N GLN A 230 17.11 -0.17 4.14
CA GLN A 230 16.54 1.17 4.00
C GLN A 230 15.64 1.29 2.76
N GLY A 231 16.10 0.83 1.60
CA GLY A 231 15.31 0.88 0.37
C GLY A 231 14.08 -0.03 0.39
N LEU A 232 14.17 -1.25 0.95
CA LEU A 232 13.00 -2.12 1.13
C LEU A 232 11.98 -1.51 2.11
N THR A 233 12.44 -0.92 3.21
CA THR A 233 11.56 -0.21 4.16
C THR A 233 10.89 0.99 3.48
N ALA A 234 11.64 1.80 2.71
CA ALA A 234 11.08 2.93 1.99
C ALA A 234 10.02 2.48 0.94
N TYR A 235 10.30 1.43 0.16
CA TYR A 235 9.35 0.85 -0.80
C TYR A 235 8.05 0.39 -0.13
N ARG A 236 8.15 -0.41 0.94
CA ARG A 236 6.99 -0.98 1.63
C ARG A 236 6.18 0.10 2.37
N ASN A 237 6.84 1.02 3.06
CA ASN A 237 6.17 2.16 3.69
C ASN A 237 5.41 3.02 2.66
N ALA A 238 6.00 3.23 1.48
CA ALA A 238 5.35 3.98 0.42
C ALA A 238 4.15 3.23 -0.20
N ARG A 239 4.26 1.90 -0.39
CA ARG A 239 3.15 1.03 -0.79
C ARG A 239 2.00 1.11 0.22
N ASP A 240 2.31 0.92 1.49
CA ASP A 240 1.30 0.88 2.56
C ASP A 240 0.62 2.24 2.71
N TRP A 241 1.38 3.35 2.67
CA TRP A 241 0.84 4.71 2.65
C TRP A 241 -0.05 4.99 1.42
N THR A 242 0.34 4.57 0.21
CA THR A 242 -0.51 4.73 -0.97
C THR A 242 -1.80 3.93 -0.88
N LYS A 243 -1.78 2.76 -0.23
CA LYS A 243 -2.98 1.95 0.02
C LYS A 243 -3.93 2.65 0.98
N GLU A 244 -3.45 3.14 2.12
CA GLU A 244 -4.25 3.95 3.06
C GLU A 244 -4.89 5.14 2.33
N THR A 245 -4.05 5.93 1.66
CA THR A 245 -4.46 7.12 0.89
C THR A 245 -5.51 6.80 -0.19
N ARG A 246 -5.34 5.69 -0.93
CA ARG A 246 -6.29 5.24 -1.96
C ARG A 246 -7.63 4.86 -1.36
N ASN A 247 -7.60 4.13 -0.24
CA ASN A 247 -8.80 3.65 0.42
C ASN A 247 -9.62 4.81 1.00
N GLU A 248 -8.97 5.80 1.62
CA GLU A 248 -9.63 7.04 2.08
C GLU A 248 -10.35 7.79 0.94
N LEU A 249 -9.72 7.89 -0.25
CA LEU A 249 -10.34 8.53 -1.42
C LEU A 249 -11.52 7.73 -1.99
N ILE A 250 -11.47 6.39 -1.91
CA ILE A 250 -12.56 5.51 -2.36
C ILE A 250 -13.73 5.56 -1.38
N GLU A 251 -13.47 5.51 -0.07
CA GLU A 251 -14.48 5.60 0.99
C GLU A 251 -15.25 6.92 0.87
N ALA A 252 -14.55 8.05 0.80
CA ALA A 252 -15.15 9.37 0.62
C ALA A 252 -15.96 9.49 -0.69
N ALA A 253 -15.52 8.84 -1.78
CA ALA A 253 -16.27 8.84 -3.03
C ALA A 253 -17.53 7.95 -2.96
N ASN A 254 -17.45 6.79 -2.30
CA ASN A 254 -18.58 5.88 -2.07
C ASN A 254 -19.67 6.55 -1.21
N GLU A 255 -19.29 7.24 -0.12
CA GLU A 255 -20.22 7.97 0.77
C GLU A 255 -21.09 9.00 0.02
N LEU A 256 -20.52 9.66 -1.01
CA LEU A 256 -21.25 10.65 -1.84
C LEU A 256 -22.37 10.02 -2.68
N VAL A 257 -22.25 8.74 -3.06
CA VAL A 257 -23.30 8.01 -3.79
C VAL A 257 -24.39 7.52 -2.84
N GLU A 258 -24.00 7.04 -1.66
CA GLU A 258 -24.93 6.45 -0.69
C GLU A 258 -25.78 7.51 0.02
N GLY A 259 -25.14 8.58 0.49
CA GLY A 259 -25.77 9.75 1.10
C GLY A 259 -26.64 9.47 2.33
N PRO A 260 -27.32 10.49 2.89
CA PRO A 260 -28.17 10.33 4.08
C PRO A 260 -29.46 9.51 3.86
N ARG A 261 -29.75 9.07 2.63
CA ARG A 261 -31.06 8.52 2.25
C ARG A 261 -31.37 7.13 2.83
N SER A 262 -30.36 6.41 3.32
CA SER A 262 -30.53 5.11 3.97
C SER A 262 -31.09 5.19 5.41
N ARG A 263 -31.13 6.37 6.05
CA ARG A 263 -31.58 6.54 7.45
C ARG A 263 -33.03 7.00 7.63
N HIS A 264 -33.80 7.17 6.54
CA HIS A 264 -35.18 7.72 6.60
C HIS A 264 -36.26 6.87 5.91
N SER A 265 -35.99 5.61 5.55
CA SER A 265 -36.99 4.71 4.96
C SER A 265 -37.63 3.72 5.96
N SER A 266 -37.60 4.02 7.27
CA SER A 266 -38.14 3.16 8.34
C SER A 266 -39.05 3.91 9.33
N SER A 267 -39.82 4.90 8.85
CA SER A 267 -40.82 5.58 9.68
C SER A 267 -42.05 6.05 8.90
N SER A 268 -42.94 5.11 8.53
CA SER A 268 -44.35 5.40 8.19
C SER A 268 -45.21 4.12 8.09
N GLN A 269 -45.64 3.55 9.22
CA GLN A 269 -46.98 2.94 9.37
C GLN A 269 -47.52 3.13 10.81
N ASN A 270 -48.50 4.03 10.93
CA ASN A 270 -49.66 4.10 11.83
C ASN A 270 -49.59 3.82 13.36
N GLN A 271 -49.80 4.91 14.12
CA GLN A 271 -50.82 5.11 15.17
C GLN A 271 -50.94 4.14 16.40
N THR A 272 -50.32 4.55 17.51
CA THR A 272 -50.88 4.86 18.88
C THR A 272 -52.23 4.29 19.38
N PRO A 273 -52.49 4.24 20.73
CA PRO A 273 -51.58 4.27 21.91
C PRO A 273 -51.96 3.31 23.09
N GLU A 274 -51.09 3.14 24.09
CA GLU A 274 -51.52 2.91 25.49
C GLU A 274 -50.50 3.41 26.54
N LEU A 275 -50.84 3.37 27.83
CA LEU A 275 -50.42 4.34 28.88
C LEU A 275 -49.45 3.81 29.97
N VAL A 276 -48.84 4.77 30.70
CA VAL A 276 -48.10 4.67 32.01
C VAL A 276 -46.77 3.88 31.95
N SER A 277 -45.61 4.37 32.43
CA SER A 277 -45.35 5.00 33.73
C SER A 277 -44.02 5.78 33.81
N ASN A 278 -43.90 6.64 34.83
CA ASN A 278 -42.74 7.51 35.12
C ASN A 278 -41.59 6.75 35.80
N MET A 279 -40.33 7.18 35.64
CA MET A 279 -39.54 7.90 36.68
C MET A 279 -38.05 8.08 36.25
N ASP A 280 -37.46 9.23 36.59
CA ASP A 280 -36.05 9.61 36.87
C ASP A 280 -34.91 8.59 36.57
N ASN A 281 -33.71 8.98 36.09
CA ASN A 281 -32.82 9.96 36.73
C ASN A 281 -31.58 10.35 35.87
N SER A 282 -30.97 11.47 36.23
CA SER A 282 -29.71 12.10 35.76
C SER A 282 -28.46 11.18 35.87
N THR A 283 -27.36 11.31 35.12
CA THR A 283 -26.40 12.45 35.12
C THR A 283 -25.24 12.21 34.11
N SER A 284 -24.49 13.27 33.76
CA SER A 284 -23.33 13.33 32.86
C SER A 284 -21.97 12.94 33.51
N ILE A 285 -20.87 13.15 32.77
CA ILE A 285 -19.43 13.08 33.12
C ILE A 285 -18.84 11.65 33.04
N GLY A 286 -17.66 11.38 32.44
CA GLY A 286 -16.70 12.24 31.73
C GLY A 286 -15.23 11.96 32.11
N SER A 287 -14.33 12.06 31.12
CA SER A 287 -12.88 12.32 31.25
C SER A 287 -11.83 11.18 31.35
N THR A 288 -10.76 11.37 30.55
CA THR A 288 -9.32 11.06 30.77
C THR A 288 -8.76 9.63 30.91
N ARG A 289 -8.25 9.13 29.78
CA ARG A 289 -6.86 8.65 29.53
C ARG A 289 -5.80 8.92 30.63
N PRO A 290 -4.88 7.96 30.85
CA PRO A 290 -3.46 8.21 31.13
C PRO A 290 -2.52 7.75 29.98
N ALA A 291 -1.23 8.09 30.05
CA ALA A 291 -0.24 7.89 28.98
C ALA A 291 1.05 7.19 29.48
N ASN A 292 1.99 6.95 28.53
CA ASN A 292 3.35 6.38 28.62
C ASN A 292 3.47 4.99 27.94
N SER A 293 4.51 4.65 27.17
CA SER A 293 5.76 5.39 26.81
C SER A 293 6.44 4.87 25.53
N LEU A 294 6.95 5.82 24.72
CA LEU A 294 8.22 5.80 23.98
C LEU A 294 8.76 4.48 23.34
N THR A 295 8.62 4.38 22.02
CA THR A 295 9.71 3.97 21.11
C THR A 295 9.67 4.86 19.86
N GLU A 296 10.80 5.43 19.43
CA GLU A 296 10.87 6.31 18.26
C GLU A 296 11.02 5.51 16.96
N ASP A 297 9.90 5.12 16.35
CA ASP A 297 9.89 4.75 14.93
C ASP A 297 9.88 6.00 14.05
N THR A 298 10.71 6.01 13.01
CA THR A 298 10.80 7.13 12.04
C THR A 298 9.63 7.09 11.06
N GLN A 299 8.43 7.35 11.56
CA GLN A 299 7.21 7.47 10.77
C GLN A 299 7.18 8.84 10.06
N TRP A 300 7.22 8.83 8.74
CA TRP A 300 7.12 10.04 7.92
C TRP A 300 5.74 10.67 8.07
N LYS A 301 5.68 11.85 8.71
CA LYS A 301 4.44 12.63 8.85
C LYS A 301 4.32 13.64 7.72
N PHE A 302 3.57 13.28 6.68
CA PHE A 302 3.05 14.28 5.75
C PHE A 302 2.07 15.20 6.49
N LYS A 303 2.15 16.51 6.23
CA LYS A 303 1.26 17.49 6.87
C LYS A 303 -0.17 17.31 6.35
N ARG A 304 -1.12 17.28 7.28
CA ARG A 304 -2.54 17.54 7.01
C ARG A 304 -2.77 19.03 6.76
#